data_AF-A0A960MJQ6-F1
#
_entry.id   AF-A0A960MJQ6-F1
#
_cell.length_a   1.000
_cell.length_b   1.000
_cell.length_c   1.000
_cell.angle_alpha   90.00
_cell.angle_beta   90.00
_cell.angle_gamma   90.00
#
_symmetry.space_group_name_H-M   'P 1'
#
loop_
_entity.id
_entity.type
_entity.pdbx_description
1 polymer ?
#
loop_
_entity_poly.entity_id
_entity_poly.type
_entity_poly.pdbx_seq_one_letter_code
_entity_poly.pdbx_strand_id
1 'polypeptide(L)'
;KFDALDSVFSAFKERTFQEKNHHEKSNAVSQALCELILKTEGPVFLLDAVVDFITRVKEENLLEGYTFSSFELYLNQFSSLTTHENYEVRGKIVGKWIPRDSYQSYFPIGMGKSYAGTHFVPAHNSPDLDTTVASFWGWVDAFAARVSDGLHIWNVPGGPPYTQIEIQILFHDLLGGGVFDYLAKTRLSLTLNSLDLMTQAGMTKKYPNDPALSFDHDRLRNAVVIVDQNGYYLGDWRSIDLEGVRGVVMALNNCLMWLEANLHIRLISCFTKQKLTLDQISSVVRDILNIKISECEPSRELPPKQLQFLNDYLVKVLKVEKGIETSFEEFALEMEEIDIVNFTQIISWLKSLIKSELFDASGALIENRPLIFSQLEVLVKMLSDAFNSIRRYVDQLEIAFRIKTDVFGFAPQSLSHRTDIEEIRSKIGNYSYLTVNQVDLEGKQVPIGVVHAADLKKDILGTVSLRDFCNREEMKIPSYLQVISVIGHHKSALHTDTPPTAVI
;
A
#
# COMPACT_ATOMS: atom_id res chain seq x y z
N LYS A 1 33.73 -13.10 8.58
CA LYS A 1 33.11 -14.08 7.63
C LYS A 1 31.98 -14.83 8.32
N PHE A 2 30.90 -15.12 7.60
CA PHE A 2 29.77 -15.89 8.14
C PHE A 2 29.98 -17.39 7.99
N ASP A 3 29.65 -18.14 9.04
CA ASP A 3 29.56 -19.59 8.98
C ASP A 3 28.31 -20.00 8.19
N ALA A 4 28.32 -21.19 7.58
CA ALA A 4 27.18 -21.78 6.87
C ALA A 4 26.65 -21.02 5.62
N LEU A 5 27.45 -20.12 5.03
CA LEU A 5 27.03 -19.31 3.88
C LEU A 5 26.59 -20.16 2.67
N ASP A 6 27.25 -21.29 2.40
CA ASP A 6 26.87 -22.19 1.31
C ASP A 6 25.49 -22.85 1.52
N SER A 7 25.12 -23.12 2.77
CA SER A 7 23.81 -23.70 3.09
C SER A 7 22.68 -22.69 2.83
N VAL A 8 22.91 -21.42 3.19
CA VAL A 8 21.98 -20.31 2.95
C VAL A 8 21.77 -20.10 1.45
N PHE A 9 22.85 -20.04 0.67
CA PHE A 9 22.75 -19.85 -0.78
C PHE A 9 22.17 -21.07 -1.50
N SER A 10 22.33 -22.28 -0.95
CA SER A 10 21.65 -23.47 -1.47
C SER A 10 20.13 -23.37 -1.30
N ALA A 11 19.64 -22.83 -0.18
CA ALA A 11 18.22 -22.60 0.03
C ALA A 11 17.61 -21.61 -0.99
N PHE A 12 18.37 -20.61 -1.43
CA PHE A 12 17.91 -19.68 -2.48
C PHE A 12 17.80 -20.35 -3.87
N LYS A 13 18.33 -21.56 -4.06
CA LYS A 13 18.17 -22.33 -5.31
C LYS A 13 16.92 -23.19 -5.29
N GLU A 14 16.24 -23.31 -4.15
CA GLU A 14 15.01 -24.07 -4.04
C GLU A 14 13.86 -23.41 -4.80
N ARG A 15 12.97 -24.24 -5.34
CA ARG A 15 11.80 -23.81 -6.10
C ARG A 15 10.92 -22.83 -5.32
N THR A 16 10.77 -23.07 -4.02
CA THR A 16 10.02 -22.24 -3.07
C THR A 16 10.53 -20.80 -3.00
N PHE A 17 11.83 -20.57 -3.16
CA PHE A 17 12.41 -19.23 -3.26
C PHE A 17 12.25 -18.68 -4.68
N GLN A 18 12.48 -19.51 -5.70
CA GLN A 18 12.45 -19.06 -7.09
C GLN A 18 11.06 -18.60 -7.55
N GLU A 19 9.99 -19.17 -7.00
CA GLU A 19 8.60 -18.78 -7.27
C GLU A 19 8.15 -17.48 -6.57
N LYS A 20 8.95 -16.96 -5.61
CA LYS A 20 8.64 -15.69 -4.94
C LYS A 20 8.77 -14.50 -5.87
N ASN A 21 7.97 -13.46 -5.64
CA ASN A 21 8.12 -12.20 -6.35
C ASN A 21 9.41 -11.48 -5.91
N HIS A 22 9.82 -10.44 -6.65
CA HIS A 22 11.08 -9.74 -6.42
C HIS A 22 11.20 -9.16 -5.00
N HIS A 23 10.12 -8.60 -4.45
CA HIS A 23 10.12 -8.02 -3.11
C HIS A 23 10.26 -9.09 -2.02
N GLU A 24 9.54 -10.20 -2.16
CA GLU A 24 9.63 -11.35 -1.25
C GLU A 24 11.04 -11.97 -1.26
N LYS A 25 11.67 -12.07 -2.44
CA LYS A 25 13.07 -12.51 -2.55
C LYS A 25 14.00 -11.55 -1.82
N SER A 26 13.84 -10.24 -2.02
CA SER A 26 14.63 -9.21 -1.31
C SER A 26 14.48 -9.29 0.20
N ASN A 27 13.27 -9.52 0.71
CA ASN A 27 13.02 -9.68 2.14
C ASN A 27 13.65 -10.98 2.67
N ALA A 28 13.52 -12.10 1.95
CA ALA A 28 14.11 -13.38 2.35
C ALA A 28 15.65 -13.32 2.38
N VAL A 29 16.28 -12.69 1.39
CA VAL A 29 17.74 -12.49 1.36
C VAL A 29 18.19 -11.60 2.53
N SER A 30 17.46 -10.51 2.80
CA SER A 30 17.76 -9.61 3.91
C SER A 30 17.54 -10.25 5.27
N GLN A 31 16.51 -11.07 5.41
CA GLN A 31 16.25 -11.84 6.62
C GLN A 31 17.39 -12.82 6.88
N ALA A 32 17.82 -13.58 5.87
CA ALA A 32 18.93 -14.52 6.02
C ALA A 32 20.23 -13.80 6.44
N LEU A 33 20.53 -12.64 5.84
CA LEU A 33 21.67 -11.82 6.25
C LEU A 33 21.55 -11.34 7.70
N CYS A 34 20.36 -10.88 8.10
CA CYS A 34 20.09 -10.45 9.47
C CYS A 34 20.30 -11.60 10.47
N GLU A 35 19.81 -12.81 10.16
CA GLU A 35 19.98 -13.98 10.99
C GLU A 35 21.45 -14.40 11.14
N LEU A 36 22.25 -14.32 10.06
CA LEU A 36 23.69 -14.59 10.10
C LEU A 36 24.42 -13.60 11.02
N ILE A 37 24.06 -12.32 10.96
CA ILE A 37 24.64 -11.28 11.84
C ILE A 37 24.26 -11.54 13.30
N LEU A 38 22.98 -11.84 13.58
CA LEU A 38 22.51 -12.09 14.94
C LEU A 38 23.15 -13.34 15.55
N LYS A 39 23.30 -14.42 14.78
CA LYS A 39 23.93 -15.69 15.22
C LYS A 39 25.42 -15.57 15.50
N THR A 40 26.09 -14.55 14.96
CA THR A 40 27.52 -14.34 15.20
C THR A 40 27.74 -13.87 16.64
N GLU A 41 28.54 -14.60 17.41
CA GLU A 41 28.85 -14.31 18.81
C GLU A 41 29.99 -13.29 18.97
N GLY A 42 29.92 -12.49 20.05
CA GLY A 42 30.99 -11.57 20.48
C GLY A 42 30.95 -10.17 19.85
N PRO A 43 31.86 -9.27 20.29
CA PRO A 43 32.12 -8.02 19.58
C PRO A 43 32.79 -8.36 18.25
N VAL A 44 32.10 -8.11 17.16
CA VAL A 44 32.54 -8.47 15.80
C VAL A 44 32.42 -7.27 14.89
N PHE A 45 33.32 -7.19 13.91
CA PHE A 45 33.24 -6.29 12.77
C PHE A 45 32.87 -7.14 11.55
N LEU A 46 31.66 -6.96 11.01
CA LEU A 46 31.10 -7.81 9.95
C LEU A 46 30.87 -7.08 8.63
N LEU A 47 31.33 -5.83 8.48
CA LEU A 47 31.10 -5.05 7.27
C LEU A 47 31.67 -5.73 6.02
N ASP A 48 32.88 -6.31 6.12
CA ASP A 48 33.49 -7.13 5.08
C ASP A 48 32.61 -8.32 4.70
N ALA A 49 32.13 -9.07 5.70
CA ALA A 49 31.28 -10.24 5.51
C ALA A 49 29.93 -9.89 4.88
N VAL A 50 29.38 -8.71 5.21
CA VAL A 50 28.15 -8.18 4.60
C VAL A 50 28.39 -7.80 3.14
N VAL A 51 29.50 -7.13 2.83
CA VAL A 51 29.87 -6.79 1.44
C VAL A 51 30.08 -8.07 0.62
N ASP A 52 30.79 -9.06 1.16
CA ASP A 52 30.97 -10.37 0.52
C ASP A 52 29.64 -11.08 0.26
N PHE A 53 28.72 -11.04 1.23
CA PHE A 53 27.37 -11.61 1.07
C PHE A 53 26.61 -10.94 -0.08
N ILE A 54 26.60 -9.60 -0.12
CA ILE A 54 25.94 -8.84 -1.20
C ILE A 54 26.60 -9.13 -2.55
N THR A 55 27.93 -9.23 -2.59
CA THR A 55 28.70 -9.59 -3.78
C THR A 55 28.21 -10.93 -4.34
N ARG A 56 28.13 -11.95 -3.48
CA ARG A 56 27.68 -13.28 -3.88
C ARG A 56 26.22 -13.32 -4.32
N VAL A 57 25.33 -12.54 -3.70
CA VAL A 57 23.93 -12.38 -4.14
C VAL A 57 23.86 -11.91 -5.60
N LYS A 58 24.75 -11.01 -6.01
CA LYS A 58 24.82 -10.52 -7.39
C LYS A 58 25.50 -11.50 -8.33
N GLU A 59 26.61 -12.11 -7.94
CA GLU A 59 27.32 -13.11 -8.74
C GLU A 59 26.44 -14.32 -9.06
N GLU A 60 25.61 -14.76 -8.10
CA GLU A 60 24.63 -15.83 -8.29
C GLU A 60 23.32 -15.35 -8.97
N ASN A 61 23.24 -14.08 -9.40
CA ASN A 61 22.08 -13.45 -10.06
C ASN A 61 20.76 -13.62 -9.30
N LEU A 62 20.81 -13.64 -7.96
CA LEU A 62 19.61 -13.78 -7.15
C LEU A 62 18.77 -12.50 -7.17
N LEU A 63 19.44 -11.34 -7.07
CA LEU A 63 18.82 -10.00 -7.04
C LEU A 63 19.79 -8.95 -7.60
N GLU A 64 19.58 -8.53 -8.85
CA GLU A 64 20.45 -7.56 -9.55
C GLU A 64 20.59 -6.22 -8.80
N GLY A 65 19.49 -5.72 -8.25
CA GLY A 65 19.42 -4.44 -7.55
C GLY A 65 19.73 -4.46 -6.06
N TYR A 66 20.16 -5.59 -5.49
CA TYR A 66 20.40 -5.70 -4.04
C TYR A 66 21.63 -4.91 -3.63
N THR A 67 21.49 -4.03 -2.64
CA THR A 67 22.56 -3.18 -2.10
C THR A 67 22.49 -3.12 -0.59
N PHE A 68 23.49 -2.50 0.05
CA PHE A 68 23.44 -2.28 1.49
C PHE A 68 22.21 -1.46 1.91
N SER A 69 21.81 -0.47 1.10
CA SER A 69 20.57 0.30 1.35
C SER A 69 19.31 -0.58 1.31
N SER A 70 19.29 -1.66 0.51
CA SER A 70 18.18 -2.62 0.48
C SER A 70 18.07 -3.37 1.81
N PHE A 71 19.21 -3.80 2.36
CA PHE A 71 19.27 -4.44 3.67
C PHE A 71 18.91 -3.48 4.81
N GLU A 72 19.44 -2.25 4.79
CA GLU A 72 19.11 -1.25 5.80
C GLU A 72 17.61 -0.89 5.78
N LEU A 73 17.03 -0.78 4.58
CA LEU A 73 15.59 -0.58 4.44
C LEU A 73 14.79 -1.74 5.06
N TYR A 74 15.24 -2.98 4.83
CA TYR A 74 14.68 -4.16 5.51
C TYR A 74 14.75 -4.03 7.03
N LEU A 75 15.90 -3.66 7.58
CA LEU A 75 16.05 -3.46 9.03
C LEU A 75 15.06 -2.42 9.57
N ASN A 76 14.87 -1.31 8.86
CA ASN A 76 14.05 -0.20 9.32
C ASN A 76 12.54 -0.43 9.14
N GLN A 77 12.11 -1.10 8.08
CA GLN A 77 10.70 -1.15 7.67
C GLN A 77 10.08 -2.55 7.71
N PHE A 78 10.87 -3.63 7.64
CA PHE A 78 10.36 -4.98 7.36
C PHE A 78 10.80 -6.06 8.36
N SER A 79 11.87 -5.82 9.13
CA SER A 79 12.51 -6.85 9.97
C SER A 79 11.76 -7.24 11.25
N SER A 80 10.72 -6.48 11.63
CA SER A 80 10.00 -6.60 12.90
C SER A 80 10.90 -6.51 14.16
N LEU A 81 12.18 -6.17 14.01
CA LEU A 81 13.13 -6.03 15.12
C LEU A 81 12.74 -4.87 16.03
N THR A 82 12.96 -5.06 17.32
CA THR A 82 12.92 -3.96 18.29
C THR A 82 14.04 -2.95 18.01
N THR A 83 13.91 -1.74 18.56
CA THR A 83 14.97 -0.72 18.49
C THR A 83 16.31 -1.23 19.01
N HIS A 84 16.30 -2.07 20.05
CA HIS A 84 17.52 -2.64 20.63
C HIS A 84 18.17 -3.67 19.70
N GLU A 85 17.40 -4.62 19.16
CA GLU A 85 17.94 -5.64 18.25
C GLU A 85 18.46 -5.01 16.95
N ASN A 86 17.75 -4.02 16.40
CA ASN A 86 18.21 -3.27 15.23
C ASN A 86 19.54 -2.56 15.52
N TYR A 87 19.69 -1.99 16.72
CA TYR A 87 20.94 -1.37 17.18
C TYR A 87 22.07 -2.40 17.33
N GLU A 88 21.78 -3.59 17.86
CA GLU A 88 22.74 -4.69 17.97
C GLU A 88 23.24 -5.15 16.59
N VAL A 89 22.34 -5.35 15.62
CA VAL A 89 22.70 -5.72 14.24
C VAL A 89 23.63 -4.68 13.64
N ARG A 90 23.29 -3.39 13.76
CA ARG A 90 24.12 -2.28 13.27
C ARG A 90 25.49 -2.26 13.95
N GLY A 91 25.52 -2.45 15.27
CA GLY A 91 26.74 -2.50 16.08
C GLY A 91 27.68 -3.64 15.69
N LYS A 92 27.15 -4.84 15.40
CA LYS A 92 27.91 -6.01 14.91
C LYS A 92 28.45 -5.82 13.49
N ILE A 93 27.75 -5.10 12.62
CA ILE A 93 28.25 -4.79 11.28
C ILE A 93 29.51 -3.93 11.37
N VAL A 94 29.46 -2.86 12.16
CA VAL A 94 30.52 -1.85 12.23
C VAL A 94 31.51 -2.04 13.38
N GLY A 95 31.39 -3.11 14.17
CA GLY A 95 32.28 -3.37 15.31
C GLY A 95 32.16 -2.38 16.45
N LYS A 96 31.04 -1.65 16.55
CA LYS A 96 30.80 -0.62 17.56
C LYS A 96 29.40 -0.74 18.15
N TRP A 97 29.25 -1.55 19.19
CA TRP A 97 28.08 -1.52 20.07
C TRP A 97 28.40 -0.68 21.31
N ILE A 98 28.35 0.64 21.16
CA ILE A 98 28.65 1.60 22.23
C ILE A 98 27.33 2.25 22.64
N PRO A 99 26.94 2.25 23.92
CA PRO A 99 25.77 3.00 24.38
C PRO A 99 25.77 4.44 23.85
N ARG A 100 24.60 4.92 23.39
CA ARG A 100 24.48 6.19 22.63
C ARG A 100 25.02 7.42 23.37
N ASP A 101 24.88 7.44 24.69
CA ASP A 101 25.41 8.44 25.61
C ASP A 101 26.95 8.44 25.64
N SER A 102 27.55 7.25 25.66
CA SER A 102 29.00 7.08 25.57
C SER A 102 29.53 7.44 24.18
N TYR A 103 28.77 7.10 23.13
CA TYR A 103 29.08 7.45 21.76
C TYR A 103 29.21 8.97 21.54
N GLN A 104 28.33 9.74 22.18
CA GLN A 104 28.30 11.20 22.10
C GLN A 104 29.58 11.87 22.63
N SER A 105 30.31 11.19 23.53
CA SER A 105 31.55 11.71 24.10
C SER A 105 32.71 11.70 23.10
N TYR A 106 32.65 10.83 22.09
CA TYR A 106 33.67 10.71 21.05
C TYR A 106 33.25 11.41 19.75
N PHE A 107 31.94 11.41 19.45
CA PHE A 107 31.39 12.04 18.27
C PHE A 107 30.14 12.83 18.67
N PRO A 108 30.11 14.17 18.52
CA PRO A 108 28.95 14.99 18.88
C PRO A 108 27.81 14.86 17.85
N ILE A 109 27.41 13.62 17.55
CA ILE A 109 26.37 13.26 16.60
C ILE A 109 25.28 12.52 17.38
N GLY A 110 24.02 12.81 17.05
CA GLY A 110 22.87 12.17 17.68
C GLY A 110 22.38 12.88 18.94
N MET A 111 23.23 13.36 19.84
CA MET A 111 22.80 14.09 21.07
C MET A 111 21.66 13.40 21.87
N GLY A 112 21.66 12.06 21.94
CA GLY A 112 20.56 11.28 22.52
C GLY A 112 19.24 11.28 21.73
N LYS A 113 19.19 11.93 20.56
CA LYS A 113 18.02 12.09 19.67
C LYS A 113 18.20 11.29 18.39
N SER A 114 17.16 10.58 17.97
CA SER A 114 17.05 10.07 16.59
C SER A 114 16.38 11.13 15.73
N TYR A 115 17.03 11.51 14.63
CA TYR A 115 16.46 12.45 13.66
C TYR A 115 15.51 11.72 12.72
N ALA A 116 14.50 12.44 12.21
CA ALA A 116 13.57 11.89 11.23
C ALA A 116 14.18 11.90 9.82
N GLY A 117 13.87 10.88 9.03
CA GLY A 117 14.24 10.75 7.63
C GLY A 117 15.64 10.17 7.39
N THR A 118 16.08 10.26 6.15
CA THR A 118 17.38 9.74 5.70
C THR A 118 18.53 10.65 6.14
N HIS A 119 19.65 10.06 6.56
CA HIS A 119 20.87 10.74 6.93
C HIS A 119 21.95 10.57 5.86
N PHE A 120 22.54 11.67 5.40
CA PHE A 120 23.62 11.66 4.42
C PHE A 120 24.97 11.99 5.07
N VAL A 121 26.01 11.27 4.64
CA VAL A 121 27.41 11.60 4.93
C VAL A 121 28.16 11.70 3.61
N PRO A 122 28.27 12.90 3.01
CA PRO A 122 28.95 13.10 1.75
C PRO A 122 30.46 13.32 1.92
N ALA A 123 31.24 12.80 0.97
CA ALA A 123 32.52 13.38 0.55
C ALA A 123 32.28 14.59 -0.36
N HIS A 124 33.31 15.38 -0.64
CA HIS A 124 33.21 16.59 -1.48
C HIS A 124 33.09 16.22 -2.97
N ASN A 125 32.85 17.20 -3.85
CA ASN A 125 32.51 16.89 -5.24
C ASN A 125 33.65 16.25 -6.05
N SER A 126 34.89 16.37 -5.58
CA SER A 126 36.07 15.72 -6.17
C SER A 126 36.80 14.90 -5.11
N PRO A 127 36.22 13.76 -4.66
CA PRO A 127 36.74 13.02 -3.52
C PRO A 127 38.22 12.71 -3.65
N ASP A 128 38.98 13.12 -2.64
CA ASP A 128 40.36 12.69 -2.41
C ASP A 128 40.39 11.60 -1.32
N LEU A 129 41.58 11.11 -0.99
CA LEU A 129 41.74 10.09 0.03
C LEU A 129 41.15 10.52 1.38
N ASP A 130 41.51 11.72 1.83
CA ASP A 130 41.20 12.23 3.16
C ASP A 130 39.69 12.37 3.35
N THR A 131 39.00 12.96 2.38
CA THR A 131 37.54 13.13 2.41
C THR A 131 36.79 11.82 2.20
N THR A 132 37.32 10.88 1.41
CA THR A 132 36.74 9.54 1.25
C THR A 132 36.81 8.78 2.57
N VAL A 133 37.96 8.79 3.24
CA VAL A 133 38.16 8.16 4.55
C VAL A 133 37.33 8.84 5.64
N ALA A 134 37.33 10.18 5.70
CA ALA A 134 36.59 10.93 6.71
C ALA A 134 35.07 10.77 6.57
N SER A 135 34.54 10.78 5.34
CA SER A 135 33.11 10.54 5.07
C SER A 135 32.72 9.09 5.37
N PHE A 136 33.57 8.12 5.04
CA PHE A 136 33.33 6.71 5.37
C PHE A 136 33.20 6.50 6.88
N TRP A 137 34.16 6.98 7.67
CA TRP A 137 34.07 6.86 9.13
C TRP A 137 32.88 7.63 9.69
N GLY A 138 32.57 8.80 9.14
CA GLY A 138 31.34 9.52 9.49
C GLY A 138 30.06 8.73 9.21
N TRP A 139 30.02 7.94 8.14
CA TRP A 139 28.91 7.05 7.83
C TRP A 139 28.85 5.84 8.75
N VAL A 140 29.98 5.17 8.97
CA VAL A 140 30.11 4.04 9.92
C VAL A 140 29.52 4.45 11.26
N ASP A 141 29.93 5.62 11.71
CA ASP A 141 29.52 6.25 12.95
C ASP A 141 28.01 6.55 13.00
N ALA A 142 27.48 7.16 11.94
CA ALA A 142 26.06 7.48 11.87
C ALA A 142 25.18 6.23 11.80
N PHE A 143 25.59 5.24 11.01
CA PHE A 143 24.90 3.96 10.85
C PHE A 143 24.90 3.16 12.16
N ALA A 144 26.05 3.07 12.84
CA ALA A 144 26.21 2.41 14.13
C ALA A 144 25.31 3.02 15.19
N ALA A 145 25.34 4.35 15.31
CA ALA A 145 24.59 5.09 16.33
C ALA A 145 23.09 5.21 16.01
N ARG A 146 22.66 4.78 14.82
CA ARG A 146 21.30 5.00 14.28
C ARG A 146 20.89 6.46 14.50
N VAL A 147 21.63 7.35 13.86
CA VAL A 147 21.46 8.80 14.01
C VAL A 147 20.09 9.23 13.50
N SER A 148 19.56 8.57 12.46
CA SER A 148 18.20 8.79 11.99
C SER A 148 17.37 7.49 11.92
N ASP A 149 16.05 7.65 11.75
CA ASP A 149 15.11 6.54 11.58
C ASP A 149 15.01 6.03 10.12
N GLY A 150 15.49 6.82 9.16
CA GLY A 150 15.61 6.46 7.75
C GLY A 150 16.93 5.76 7.39
N LEU A 151 17.32 5.87 6.12
CA LEU A 151 18.55 5.27 5.61
C LEU A 151 19.79 6.09 6.01
N HIS A 152 20.95 5.43 6.11
CA HIS A 152 22.23 6.10 6.30
C HIS A 152 23.05 5.95 5.01
N ILE A 153 23.18 7.06 4.29
CA ILE A 153 23.77 7.09 2.96
C ILE A 153 25.18 7.66 3.04
N TRP A 154 26.18 6.82 2.78
CA TRP A 154 27.51 7.26 2.41
C TRP A 154 27.49 7.73 0.96
N ASN A 155 27.80 8.99 0.71
CA ASN A 155 27.81 9.54 -0.64
C ASN A 155 29.24 9.94 -1.03
N VAL A 156 29.77 9.34 -2.10
CA VAL A 156 31.09 9.61 -2.67
C VAL A 156 30.87 10.13 -4.10
N PRO A 157 30.65 11.45 -4.29
CA PRO A 157 30.33 12.03 -5.60
C PRO A 157 31.31 11.61 -6.68
N GLY A 158 30.81 11.09 -7.82
CA GLY A 158 31.68 10.66 -8.92
C GLY A 158 32.49 9.37 -8.67
N GLY A 159 32.43 8.79 -7.47
CA GLY A 159 33.15 7.57 -7.09
C GLY A 159 34.49 7.84 -6.38
N PRO A 160 35.17 6.79 -5.91
CA PRO A 160 36.44 6.92 -5.20
C PRO A 160 37.59 7.37 -6.12
N PRO A 161 38.67 7.93 -5.57
CA PRO A 161 39.87 8.27 -6.33
C PRO A 161 40.68 7.02 -6.71
N TYR A 162 40.23 6.29 -7.74
CA TYR A 162 40.79 4.99 -8.17
C TYR A 162 42.29 4.98 -8.50
N THR A 163 42.90 6.14 -8.76
CA THR A 163 44.33 6.26 -9.08
C THR A 163 45.23 6.14 -7.84
N GLN A 164 44.67 6.16 -6.63
CA GLN A 164 45.41 6.09 -5.37
C GLN A 164 45.47 4.65 -4.84
N ILE A 165 46.68 4.16 -4.57
CA ILE A 165 46.91 2.79 -4.07
C ILE A 165 46.30 2.59 -2.68
N GLU A 166 46.17 3.67 -1.92
CA GLU A 166 45.58 3.68 -0.58
C GLU A 166 44.10 3.27 -0.61
N ILE A 167 43.36 3.54 -1.70
CA ILE A 167 41.98 3.06 -1.86
C ILE A 167 41.94 1.53 -1.95
N GLN A 168 42.88 0.93 -2.67
CA GLN A 168 42.99 -0.53 -2.73
C GLN A 168 43.23 -1.11 -1.34
N ILE A 169 44.21 -0.58 -0.61
CA ILE A 169 44.63 -1.12 0.69
C ILE A 169 43.57 -0.88 1.78
N LEU A 170 43.01 0.33 1.86
CA LEU A 170 42.13 0.73 2.96
C LEU A 170 40.67 0.28 2.77
N PHE A 171 40.23 0.07 1.53
CA PHE A 171 38.84 -0.27 1.22
C PHE A 171 38.70 -1.62 0.54
N HIS A 172 39.33 -1.85 -0.62
CA HIS A 172 39.08 -3.08 -1.37
C HIS A 172 39.66 -4.33 -0.69
N ASP A 173 40.90 -4.26 -0.19
CA ASP A 173 41.56 -5.38 0.47
C ASP A 173 40.93 -5.66 1.85
N LEU A 174 40.44 -4.61 2.53
CA LEU A 174 39.89 -4.70 3.88
C LEU A 174 38.39 -5.05 3.90
N LEU A 175 37.59 -4.44 3.02
CA LEU A 175 36.12 -4.50 3.04
C LEU A 175 35.53 -5.23 1.82
N GLY A 176 36.37 -5.61 0.85
CA GLY A 176 35.96 -6.31 -0.36
C GLY A 176 35.83 -5.40 -1.59
N GLY A 177 35.95 -6.02 -2.77
CA GLY A 177 35.92 -5.33 -4.06
C GLY A 177 34.64 -4.51 -4.29
N GLY A 178 33.50 -5.00 -3.82
CA GLY A 178 32.18 -4.37 -4.00
C GLY A 178 31.83 -3.24 -3.03
N VAL A 179 32.76 -2.79 -2.18
CA VAL A 179 32.46 -1.78 -1.13
C VAL A 179 31.88 -0.50 -1.72
N PHE A 180 32.48 0.08 -2.76
CA PHE A 180 31.95 1.30 -3.39
C PHE A 180 30.69 1.06 -4.23
N ASP A 181 30.53 -0.14 -4.79
CA ASP A 181 29.37 -0.47 -5.65
C ASP A 181 28.09 -0.73 -4.84
N TYR A 182 28.24 -1.25 -3.62
CA TYR A 182 27.10 -1.72 -2.81
C TYR A 182 26.80 -0.84 -1.60
N LEU A 183 27.80 -0.11 -1.11
CA LEU A 183 27.70 0.74 0.09
C LEU A 183 27.53 2.22 -0.27
N ALA A 184 28.39 2.73 -1.16
CA ALA A 184 28.42 4.14 -1.51
C ALA A 184 27.33 4.49 -2.54
N LYS A 185 26.88 5.75 -2.50
CA LYS A 185 26.16 6.40 -3.60
C LYS A 185 27.06 7.44 -4.26
N THR A 186 26.92 7.63 -5.57
CA THR A 186 27.79 8.54 -6.34
C THR A 186 27.07 9.82 -6.78
N ARG A 187 26.11 10.29 -5.97
CA ARG A 187 25.27 11.43 -6.35
C ARG A 187 26.06 12.73 -6.29
N LEU A 188 25.96 13.53 -7.35
CA LEU A 188 26.54 14.88 -7.43
C LEU A 188 25.69 15.94 -6.70
N SER A 189 24.47 15.58 -6.28
CA SER A 189 23.57 16.42 -5.51
C SER A 189 22.75 15.57 -4.57
N LEU A 190 22.55 16.06 -3.35
CA LEU A 190 21.72 15.37 -2.37
C LEU A 190 20.24 15.68 -2.63
N THR A 191 19.44 14.62 -2.87
CA THR A 191 17.98 14.69 -2.96
C THR A 191 17.39 13.46 -2.28
N LEU A 192 16.12 13.59 -1.88
CA LEU A 192 15.31 12.51 -1.35
C LEU A 192 14.43 11.93 -2.46
N ASN A 193 14.28 10.62 -2.45
CA ASN A 193 13.32 9.90 -3.29
C ASN A 193 12.27 9.18 -2.43
N SER A 194 11.36 8.46 -3.08
CA SER A 194 10.26 7.76 -2.40
C SER A 194 10.74 6.72 -1.39
N LEU A 195 11.85 6.00 -1.63
CA LEU A 195 12.43 5.08 -0.62
C LEU A 195 12.91 5.80 0.63
N ASP A 196 13.41 7.03 0.49
CA ASP A 196 13.96 7.80 1.61
C ASP A 196 12.85 8.34 2.53
N LEU A 197 11.61 8.40 2.05
CA LEU A 197 10.44 9.02 2.70
C LEU A 197 9.35 8.02 3.09
N MET A 198 9.35 6.83 2.49
CA MET A 198 8.26 5.88 2.69
C MET A 198 8.31 5.23 4.06
N THR A 199 7.15 4.78 4.52
CA THR A 199 7.00 3.99 5.73
C THR A 199 6.03 2.83 5.51
N GLN A 200 6.22 1.74 6.23
CA GLN A 200 5.23 0.67 6.40
C GLN A 200 4.22 0.99 7.52
N ALA A 201 4.57 1.91 8.43
CA ALA A 201 3.70 2.27 9.54
C ALA A 201 2.39 2.88 9.04
N GLY A 202 1.26 2.33 9.49
CA GLY A 202 -0.07 2.77 9.06
C GLY A 202 -0.49 2.26 7.66
N MET A 203 0.36 1.52 6.94
CA MET A 203 -0.03 0.88 5.69
C MET A 203 -0.79 -0.42 5.97
N THR A 204 -1.97 -0.59 5.36
CA THR A 204 -2.77 -1.82 5.44
C THR A 204 -3.09 -2.30 4.02
N LYS A 205 -2.72 -3.54 3.72
CA LYS A 205 -3.08 -4.19 2.44
C LYS A 205 -4.47 -4.82 2.57
N LYS A 206 -5.32 -4.65 1.54
CA LYS A 206 -6.69 -5.18 1.47
C LYS A 206 -6.94 -5.85 0.12
N TYR A 207 -7.84 -6.82 0.13
CA TYR A 207 -8.21 -7.58 -1.06
C TYR A 207 -9.54 -7.08 -1.63
N PRO A 208 -9.81 -7.27 -2.93
CA PRO A 208 -11.05 -6.82 -3.57
C PRO A 208 -12.33 -7.38 -2.92
N ASN A 209 -12.26 -8.58 -2.35
CA ASN A 209 -13.39 -9.24 -1.70
C ASN A 209 -13.67 -8.75 -0.27
N ASP A 210 -12.80 -7.90 0.30
CA ASP A 210 -13.00 -7.37 1.64
C ASP A 210 -14.21 -6.42 1.66
N PRO A 211 -14.98 -6.34 2.76
CA PRO A 211 -16.10 -5.40 2.86
C PRO A 211 -15.62 -3.95 2.88
N ALA A 212 -16.14 -3.12 1.96
CA ALA A 212 -15.72 -1.72 1.79
C ALA A 212 -15.94 -0.84 3.04
N LEU A 213 -16.96 -1.17 3.85
CA LEU A 213 -17.37 -0.43 5.04
C LEU A 213 -16.67 -0.87 6.33
N SER A 214 -15.83 -1.91 6.27
CA SER A 214 -15.12 -2.40 7.46
C SER A 214 -13.92 -1.53 7.87
N PHE A 215 -13.63 -0.46 7.12
CA PHE A 215 -12.42 0.33 7.27
C PHE A 215 -12.66 1.61 8.07
N ASP A 216 -12.10 1.66 9.28
CA ASP A 216 -12.04 2.88 10.09
C ASP A 216 -10.91 3.77 9.58
N HIS A 217 -11.24 4.75 8.73
CA HIS A 217 -10.28 5.71 8.19
C HIS A 217 -9.88 6.79 9.22
N ASP A 218 -10.75 7.10 10.19
CA ASP A 218 -10.63 8.28 11.05
C ASP A 218 -9.81 8.04 12.32
N ARG A 219 -9.74 6.80 12.83
CA ARG A 219 -8.99 6.55 14.08
C ARG A 219 -7.49 6.34 13.92
N LEU A 220 -6.99 5.96 12.75
CA LEU A 220 -5.64 5.38 12.65
C LEU A 220 -4.68 6.02 11.63
N ARG A 221 -5.08 7.04 10.85
CA ARG A 221 -4.27 7.54 9.69
C ARG A 221 -3.84 6.39 8.76
N ASN A 222 -4.63 5.32 8.68
CA ASN A 222 -4.24 4.14 7.94
C ASN A 222 -4.35 4.39 6.42
N ALA A 223 -3.27 4.09 5.71
CA ALA A 223 -3.25 4.02 4.26
C ALA A 223 -3.74 2.64 3.82
N VAL A 224 -4.91 2.60 3.17
CA VAL A 224 -5.52 1.35 2.68
C VAL A 224 -5.12 1.12 1.24
N VAL A 225 -4.26 0.14 1.02
CA VAL A 225 -3.72 -0.23 -0.28
C VAL A 225 -4.39 -1.50 -0.76
N ILE A 226 -5.05 -1.43 -1.91
CA ILE A 226 -5.74 -2.57 -2.52
C ILE A 226 -4.72 -3.37 -3.32
N VAL A 227 -4.67 -4.67 -3.06
CA VAL A 227 -3.79 -5.61 -3.75
C VAL A 227 -4.56 -6.82 -4.26
N ASP A 228 -4.06 -7.45 -5.32
CA ASP A 228 -4.58 -8.73 -5.79
C ASP A 228 -4.16 -9.89 -4.86
N GLN A 229 -4.58 -11.11 -5.19
CA GLN A 229 -4.25 -12.31 -4.41
C GLN A 229 -2.74 -12.63 -4.36
N ASN A 230 -1.96 -12.09 -5.30
CA ASN A 230 -0.50 -12.26 -5.37
C ASN A 230 0.25 -11.07 -4.72
N GLY A 231 -0.47 -10.10 -4.16
CA GLY A 231 0.10 -8.92 -3.50
C GLY A 231 0.46 -7.77 -4.45
N TYR A 232 0.04 -7.80 -5.71
CA TYR A 232 0.26 -6.72 -6.67
C TYR A 232 -0.71 -5.56 -6.46
N TYR A 233 -0.23 -4.35 -6.66
CA TYR A 233 -0.98 -3.11 -6.45
C TYR A 233 -2.12 -2.94 -7.46
N LEU A 234 -3.33 -2.69 -6.95
CA LEU A 234 -4.51 -2.34 -7.73
C LEU A 234 -4.89 -0.87 -7.58
N GLY A 235 -4.69 -0.30 -6.38
CA GLY A 235 -5.01 1.09 -6.11
C GLY A 235 -5.03 1.44 -4.63
N ASP A 236 -5.39 2.69 -4.34
CA ASP A 236 -5.55 3.21 -2.98
C ASP A 236 -7.03 3.42 -2.67
N TRP A 237 -7.45 3.09 -1.44
CA TRP A 237 -8.77 3.40 -0.91
C TRP A 237 -8.66 4.49 0.16
N ARG A 238 -9.22 5.67 -0.09
CA ARG A 238 -9.03 6.87 0.74
C ARG A 238 -10.38 7.34 1.29
N SER A 239 -10.34 8.08 2.40
CA SER A 239 -11.55 8.63 3.02
C SER A 239 -12.38 9.52 2.08
N ILE A 240 -11.72 10.29 1.21
CA ILE A 240 -12.39 11.12 0.20
C ILE A 240 -13.19 10.30 -0.83
N ASP A 241 -12.84 9.03 -1.05
CA ASP A 241 -13.54 8.16 -1.99
C ASP A 241 -14.87 7.63 -1.38
N LEU A 242 -14.92 7.54 -0.04
CA LEU A 242 -15.99 6.85 0.69
C LEU A 242 -17.37 7.49 0.45
N GLU A 243 -17.48 8.82 0.62
CA GLU A 243 -18.77 9.50 0.55
C GLU A 243 -19.39 9.43 -0.86
N GLY A 244 -18.58 9.66 -1.89
CA GLY A 244 -19.03 9.62 -3.28
C GLY A 244 -19.50 8.22 -3.67
N VAL A 245 -18.68 7.21 -3.40
CA VAL A 245 -19.01 5.81 -3.72
C VAL A 245 -20.24 5.34 -2.93
N ARG A 246 -20.31 5.67 -1.63
CA ARG A 246 -21.47 5.35 -0.80
C ARG A 246 -22.75 5.99 -1.33
N GLY A 247 -22.70 7.23 -1.79
CA GLY A 247 -23.86 7.90 -2.39
C GLY A 247 -24.43 7.14 -3.59
N VAL A 248 -23.55 6.62 -4.47
CA VAL A 248 -23.95 5.86 -5.66
C VAL A 248 -24.53 4.49 -5.29
N VAL A 249 -23.88 3.76 -4.38
CA VAL A 249 -24.39 2.47 -3.88
C VAL A 249 -25.74 2.65 -3.16
N MET A 250 -25.87 3.70 -2.34
CA MET A 250 -27.12 4.02 -1.66
C MET A 250 -28.25 4.36 -2.63
N ALA A 251 -27.97 5.01 -3.76
CA ALA A 251 -28.97 5.31 -4.78
C ALA A 251 -29.61 4.02 -5.34
N LEU A 252 -28.79 3.02 -5.69
CA LEU A 252 -29.31 1.72 -6.13
C LEU A 252 -30.05 0.99 -5.00
N ASN A 253 -29.47 0.98 -3.79
CA ASN A 253 -30.11 0.33 -2.64
C ASN A 253 -31.48 0.93 -2.32
N ASN A 254 -31.65 2.24 -2.45
CA ASN A 254 -32.94 2.90 -2.27
C ASN A 254 -33.96 2.45 -3.33
N CYS A 255 -33.53 2.26 -4.58
CA CYS A 255 -34.39 1.72 -5.64
C CYS A 255 -34.83 0.28 -5.33
N LEU A 256 -33.91 -0.56 -4.86
CA LEU A 256 -34.22 -1.95 -4.48
C LEU A 256 -35.13 -2.03 -3.25
N MET A 257 -34.92 -1.17 -2.24
CA MET A 257 -35.81 -1.07 -1.08
C MET A 257 -37.21 -0.60 -1.48
N TRP A 258 -37.30 0.36 -2.40
CA TRP A 258 -38.58 0.82 -2.93
C TRP A 258 -39.31 -0.30 -3.67
N LEU A 259 -38.59 -1.10 -4.47
CA LEU A 259 -39.15 -2.26 -5.16
C LEU A 259 -39.69 -3.29 -4.15
N GLU A 260 -38.88 -3.67 -3.16
CA GLU A 260 -39.25 -4.61 -2.10
C GLU A 260 -40.53 -4.15 -1.38
N ALA A 261 -40.58 -2.88 -0.95
CA ALA A 261 -41.73 -2.30 -0.26
C ALA A 261 -42.98 -2.25 -1.14
N ASN A 262 -42.87 -1.79 -2.39
CA ASN A 262 -44.00 -1.70 -3.31
C ASN A 262 -44.55 -3.08 -3.67
N LEU A 263 -43.67 -4.06 -3.87
CA LEU A 263 -44.07 -5.43 -4.12
C LEU A 263 -44.87 -5.99 -2.95
N HIS A 264 -44.41 -5.80 -1.70
CA HIS A 264 -45.16 -6.20 -0.51
C HIS A 264 -46.53 -5.53 -0.43
N ILE A 265 -46.59 -4.20 -0.58
CA ILE A 265 -47.86 -3.44 -0.48
C ILE A 265 -48.86 -3.88 -1.54
N ARG A 266 -48.41 -4.05 -2.79
CA ARG A 266 -49.31 -4.44 -3.89
C ARG A 266 -49.74 -5.89 -3.79
N LEU A 267 -48.86 -6.79 -3.35
CA LEU A 267 -49.24 -8.19 -3.08
C LEU A 267 -50.29 -8.26 -1.99
N ILE A 268 -50.06 -7.61 -0.84
CA ILE A 268 -51.05 -7.54 0.26
C ILE A 268 -52.39 -7.00 -0.26
N SER A 269 -52.35 -5.89 -1.02
CA SER A 269 -53.55 -5.29 -1.61
C SER A 269 -54.25 -6.19 -2.64
N CYS A 270 -53.52 -7.09 -3.29
CA CYS A 270 -54.08 -8.10 -4.17
C CYS A 270 -54.82 -9.17 -3.37
N PHE A 271 -54.21 -9.65 -2.28
CA PHE A 271 -54.79 -10.65 -1.37
C PHE A 271 -55.99 -10.16 -0.54
N THR A 272 -56.23 -8.84 -0.45
CA THR A 272 -57.44 -8.31 0.21
C THR A 272 -58.68 -8.24 -0.70
N LYS A 273 -58.55 -8.53 -2.00
CA LYS A 273 -59.69 -8.51 -2.94
C LYS A 273 -60.65 -9.66 -2.63
N GLN A 274 -61.96 -9.38 -2.64
CA GLN A 274 -63.02 -10.39 -2.44
C GLN A 274 -62.98 -11.54 -3.46
N LYS A 275 -62.48 -11.29 -4.67
CA LYS A 275 -62.28 -12.29 -5.71
C LYS A 275 -60.89 -12.08 -6.30
N LEU A 276 -59.97 -12.96 -5.93
CA LEU A 276 -58.61 -12.96 -6.44
C LEU A 276 -58.44 -14.12 -7.42
N THR A 277 -57.92 -13.82 -8.61
CA THR A 277 -57.50 -14.83 -9.57
C THR A 277 -55.98 -14.87 -9.68
N LEU A 278 -55.45 -16.01 -10.10
CA LEU A 278 -54.02 -16.19 -10.37
C LEU A 278 -53.48 -15.12 -11.34
N ASP A 279 -54.22 -14.84 -12.43
CA ASP A 279 -53.85 -13.84 -13.43
C ASP A 279 -53.67 -12.43 -12.82
N GLN A 280 -54.45 -12.09 -11.80
CA GLN A 280 -54.33 -10.80 -11.10
C GLN A 280 -53.04 -10.72 -10.28
N ILE A 281 -52.61 -11.83 -9.65
CA ILE A 281 -51.32 -11.87 -8.94
C ILE A 281 -50.18 -11.77 -9.94
N SER A 282 -50.23 -12.55 -11.02
CA SER A 282 -49.22 -12.50 -12.08
C SER A 282 -49.12 -11.13 -12.73
N SER A 283 -50.25 -10.45 -12.96
CA SER A 283 -50.28 -9.07 -13.46
C SER A 283 -49.58 -8.12 -12.48
N VAL A 284 -49.92 -8.16 -11.18
CA VAL A 284 -49.33 -7.25 -10.19
C VAL A 284 -47.81 -7.39 -10.12
N VAL A 285 -47.30 -8.62 -10.13
CA VAL A 285 -45.85 -8.86 -10.10
C VAL A 285 -45.20 -8.36 -11.38
N ARG A 286 -45.76 -8.71 -12.55
CA ARG A 286 -45.23 -8.27 -13.85
C ARG A 286 -45.25 -6.74 -13.98
N ASP A 287 -46.32 -6.09 -13.53
CA ASP A 287 -46.48 -4.64 -13.62
C ASP A 287 -45.46 -3.90 -12.77
N ILE A 288 -45.07 -4.44 -11.61
CA ILE A 288 -44.03 -3.85 -10.75
C ILE A 288 -42.64 -4.12 -11.30
N LEU A 289 -42.36 -5.36 -11.72
CA LEU A 289 -41.03 -5.74 -12.20
C LEU A 289 -40.69 -5.08 -13.55
N ASN A 290 -41.70 -4.73 -14.36
CA ASN A 290 -41.53 -3.99 -15.60
C ASN A 290 -41.27 -2.49 -15.42
N ILE A 291 -41.38 -1.96 -14.20
CA ILE A 291 -41.02 -0.56 -13.93
C ILE A 291 -39.52 -0.40 -14.13
N LYS A 292 -39.13 0.64 -14.87
CA LYS A 292 -37.73 0.99 -15.08
C LYS A 292 -37.12 1.57 -13.81
N ILE A 293 -35.81 1.37 -13.63
CA ILE A 293 -35.09 2.00 -12.51
C ILE A 293 -35.22 3.52 -12.55
N SER A 294 -35.19 4.15 -13.73
CA SER A 294 -35.40 5.60 -13.90
C SER A 294 -36.81 6.09 -13.54
N GLU A 295 -37.80 5.20 -13.53
CA GLU A 295 -39.20 5.52 -13.28
C GLU A 295 -39.62 5.34 -11.82
N CYS A 296 -38.79 4.72 -10.98
CA CYS A 296 -39.08 4.58 -9.56
C CYS A 296 -38.96 5.92 -8.83
N GLU A 297 -39.70 6.07 -7.73
CA GLU A 297 -39.74 7.31 -6.95
C GLU A 297 -38.35 7.77 -6.46
N PRO A 298 -37.49 6.91 -5.86
CA PRO A 298 -36.15 7.31 -5.47
C PRO A 298 -35.30 7.89 -6.61
N SER A 299 -35.36 7.29 -7.81
CA SER A 299 -34.60 7.78 -8.96
C SER A 299 -35.09 9.12 -9.48
N ARG A 300 -36.40 9.37 -9.44
CA ARG A 300 -37.00 10.64 -9.89
C ARG A 300 -36.62 11.82 -9.00
N GLU A 301 -36.32 11.56 -7.73
CA GLU A 301 -35.87 12.57 -6.76
C GLU A 301 -34.37 12.87 -6.86
N LEU A 302 -33.60 12.03 -7.55
CA LEU A 302 -32.16 12.25 -7.71
C LEU A 302 -31.87 13.46 -8.62
N PRO A 303 -30.92 14.33 -8.24
CA PRO A 303 -30.38 15.34 -9.12
C PRO A 303 -29.81 14.71 -10.41
N PRO A 304 -29.84 15.41 -11.56
CA PRO A 304 -29.39 14.85 -12.85
C PRO A 304 -27.98 14.24 -12.82
N LYS A 305 -27.06 14.86 -12.07
CA LYS A 305 -25.69 14.35 -11.92
C LYS A 305 -25.62 13.03 -11.14
N GLN A 306 -26.41 12.88 -10.08
CA GLN A 306 -26.47 11.64 -9.31
C GLN A 306 -27.15 10.52 -10.10
N LEU A 307 -28.19 10.87 -10.88
CA LEU A 307 -28.82 9.93 -11.79
C LEU A 307 -27.85 9.43 -12.87
N GLN A 308 -27.00 10.32 -13.42
CA GLN A 308 -25.93 9.91 -14.34
C GLN A 308 -24.92 8.97 -13.67
N PHE A 309 -24.53 9.24 -12.42
CA PHE A 309 -23.62 8.34 -11.69
C PHE A 309 -24.26 6.97 -11.42
N LEU A 310 -25.56 6.92 -11.09
CA LEU A 310 -26.30 5.67 -10.98
C LEU A 310 -26.33 4.92 -12.31
N ASN A 311 -26.58 5.61 -13.42
CA ASN A 311 -26.54 5.00 -14.75
C ASN A 311 -25.15 4.44 -15.09
N ASP A 312 -24.11 5.24 -14.91
CA ASP A 312 -22.74 4.81 -15.16
C ASP A 312 -22.32 3.65 -14.27
N TYR A 313 -22.80 3.62 -13.02
CA TYR A 313 -22.58 2.51 -12.11
C TYR A 313 -23.21 1.21 -12.63
N LEU A 314 -24.50 1.25 -13.03
CA LEU A 314 -25.18 0.10 -13.62
C LEU A 314 -24.45 -0.39 -14.87
N VAL A 315 -24.13 0.50 -15.82
CA VAL A 315 -23.53 0.14 -17.11
C VAL A 315 -22.07 -0.30 -16.97
N LYS A 316 -21.23 0.52 -16.33
CA LYS A 316 -19.76 0.32 -16.35
C LYS A 316 -19.31 -0.69 -15.30
N VAL A 317 -19.96 -0.70 -14.13
CA VAL A 317 -19.57 -1.55 -13.00
C VAL A 317 -20.36 -2.84 -12.98
N LEU A 318 -21.70 -2.76 -12.92
CA LEU A 318 -22.57 -3.94 -12.84
C LEU A 318 -22.83 -4.61 -14.20
N LYS A 319 -22.37 -3.99 -15.31
CA LYS A 319 -22.52 -4.50 -16.69
C LYS A 319 -23.97 -4.60 -17.17
N VAL A 320 -24.84 -3.77 -16.62
CA VAL A 320 -26.25 -3.64 -16.99
C VAL A 320 -26.37 -2.73 -18.21
N GLU A 321 -26.52 -3.31 -19.41
CA GLU A 321 -26.31 -2.60 -20.69
C GLU A 321 -27.20 -1.35 -20.86
N LYS A 322 -28.47 -1.44 -20.45
CA LYS A 322 -29.44 -0.34 -20.57
C LYS A 322 -29.38 0.65 -19.42
N GLY A 323 -28.52 0.42 -18.42
CA GLY A 323 -28.36 1.31 -17.27
C GLY A 323 -29.67 1.54 -16.51
N ILE A 324 -30.03 2.81 -16.28
CA ILE A 324 -31.27 3.17 -15.57
C ILE A 324 -32.55 2.89 -16.36
N GLU A 325 -32.46 2.66 -17.66
CA GLU A 325 -33.62 2.34 -18.50
C GLU A 325 -34.01 0.85 -18.45
N THR A 326 -33.23 0.05 -17.74
CA THR A 326 -33.50 -1.36 -17.43
C THR A 326 -34.70 -1.48 -16.50
N SER A 327 -35.57 -2.46 -16.75
CA SER A 327 -36.62 -2.82 -15.80
C SER A 327 -36.06 -3.61 -14.61
N PHE A 328 -36.77 -3.66 -13.49
CA PHE A 328 -36.32 -4.50 -12.38
C PHE A 328 -36.29 -5.99 -12.71
N GLU A 329 -37.13 -6.47 -13.63
CA GLU A 329 -37.06 -7.83 -14.18
C GLU A 329 -35.75 -8.06 -14.94
N GLU A 330 -35.43 -7.17 -15.89
CA GLU A 330 -34.21 -7.25 -16.70
C GLU A 330 -32.97 -7.17 -15.82
N PHE A 331 -32.94 -6.23 -14.85
CA PHE A 331 -31.85 -6.08 -13.90
C PHE A 331 -31.61 -7.37 -13.10
N ALA A 332 -32.68 -8.00 -12.60
CA ALA A 332 -32.54 -9.19 -11.79
C ALA A 332 -32.07 -10.41 -12.61
N LEU A 333 -32.47 -10.51 -13.87
CA LEU A 333 -31.97 -11.53 -14.80
C LEU A 333 -30.48 -11.33 -15.11
N GLU A 334 -30.06 -10.09 -15.37
CA GLU A 334 -28.64 -9.78 -15.59
C GLU A 334 -27.78 -10.06 -14.34
N MET A 335 -28.30 -9.83 -13.14
CA MET A 335 -27.62 -10.21 -11.89
C MET A 335 -27.55 -11.73 -11.67
N GLU A 336 -28.48 -12.49 -12.24
CA GLU A 336 -28.47 -13.96 -12.21
C GLU A 336 -27.42 -14.55 -13.16
N GLU A 337 -27.15 -13.91 -14.31
CA GLU A 337 -26.08 -14.32 -15.23
C GLU A 337 -24.68 -14.28 -14.59
N ILE A 338 -24.49 -13.42 -13.59
CA ILE A 338 -23.25 -13.29 -12.81
C ILE A 338 -23.31 -13.96 -11.43
N ASP A 339 -24.28 -14.86 -11.21
CA ASP A 339 -24.44 -15.72 -10.03
C ASP A 339 -24.59 -14.95 -8.70
N ILE A 340 -25.15 -13.73 -8.74
CA ILE A 340 -25.41 -12.91 -7.53
C ILE A 340 -26.79 -13.22 -6.96
N VAL A 341 -27.77 -13.52 -7.82
CA VAL A 341 -29.18 -13.69 -7.44
C VAL A 341 -29.77 -14.89 -8.15
N ASN A 342 -30.60 -15.66 -7.44
CA ASN A 342 -31.42 -16.70 -8.05
C ASN A 342 -32.82 -16.15 -8.36
N PHE A 343 -32.94 -15.26 -9.33
CA PHE A 343 -34.23 -14.66 -9.66
C PHE A 343 -35.15 -15.66 -10.37
N THR A 344 -34.57 -16.64 -11.07
CA THR A 344 -35.29 -17.79 -11.64
C THR A 344 -36.05 -18.56 -10.56
N GLN A 345 -35.54 -18.64 -9.33
CA GLN A 345 -36.29 -19.24 -8.22
C GLN A 345 -37.61 -18.50 -7.93
N ILE A 346 -37.62 -17.16 -7.90
CA ILE A 346 -38.84 -16.37 -7.69
C ILE A 346 -39.82 -16.60 -8.85
N ILE A 347 -39.34 -16.56 -10.10
CA ILE A 347 -40.15 -16.84 -11.29
C ILE A 347 -40.70 -18.28 -11.26
N SER A 348 -39.88 -19.25 -10.86
CA SER A 348 -40.28 -20.66 -10.75
C SER A 348 -41.33 -20.85 -9.67
N TRP A 349 -41.21 -20.13 -8.56
CA TRP A 349 -42.17 -20.17 -7.47
C TRP A 349 -43.51 -19.55 -7.90
N LEU A 350 -43.49 -18.40 -8.59
CA LEU A 350 -44.70 -17.80 -9.18
C LEU A 350 -45.38 -18.73 -10.19
N LYS A 351 -44.60 -19.46 -11.01
CA LYS A 351 -45.13 -20.51 -11.90
C LYS A 351 -45.65 -21.73 -11.13
N SER A 352 -45.09 -22.03 -9.96
CA SER A 352 -45.53 -23.13 -9.11
C SER A 352 -46.87 -22.82 -8.41
N LEU A 353 -47.15 -21.54 -8.12
CA LEU A 353 -48.45 -21.10 -7.58
C LEU A 353 -49.63 -21.51 -8.47
N ILE A 354 -49.42 -21.54 -9.79
CA ILE A 354 -50.42 -21.98 -10.78
C ILE A 354 -50.88 -23.42 -10.53
N LYS A 355 -49.98 -24.26 -10.01
CA LYS A 355 -50.23 -25.67 -9.70
C LYS A 355 -50.49 -25.92 -8.21
N SER A 356 -50.52 -24.86 -7.41
CA SER A 356 -50.67 -24.98 -5.96
C SER A 356 -52.13 -25.15 -5.55
N GLU A 357 -52.33 -25.74 -4.37
CA GLU A 357 -53.65 -25.89 -3.76
C GLU A 357 -54.29 -24.55 -3.30
N LEU A 358 -53.66 -23.41 -3.59
CA LEU A 358 -54.21 -22.08 -3.31
C LEU A 358 -55.36 -21.70 -4.22
N PHE A 359 -55.43 -22.28 -5.42
CA PHE A 359 -56.44 -21.95 -6.40
C PHE A 359 -57.30 -23.17 -6.71
N ASP A 360 -58.61 -22.95 -6.84
CA ASP A 360 -59.51 -24.00 -7.30
C ASP A 360 -59.36 -24.27 -8.81
N ALA A 361 -60.09 -25.26 -9.32
CA ALA A 361 -60.06 -25.60 -10.75
C ALA A 361 -60.53 -24.47 -11.69
N SER A 362 -61.16 -23.42 -11.15
CA SER A 362 -61.57 -22.21 -11.89
C SER A 362 -60.55 -21.08 -11.82
N GLY A 363 -59.45 -21.27 -11.07
CA GLY A 363 -58.39 -20.28 -10.88
C GLY A 363 -58.72 -19.23 -9.81
N ALA A 364 -59.74 -19.46 -8.98
CA ALA A 364 -60.12 -18.58 -7.88
C ALA A 364 -59.40 -18.99 -6.58
N LEU A 365 -58.98 -18.00 -5.79
CA LEU A 365 -58.31 -18.24 -4.51
C LEU A 365 -59.23 -19.00 -3.54
N ILE A 366 -58.73 -20.10 -2.99
CA ILE A 366 -59.37 -20.83 -1.89
C ILE A 366 -59.05 -20.10 -0.59
N GLU A 367 -60.06 -19.71 0.18
CA GLU A 367 -59.89 -19.01 1.46
C GLU A 367 -59.34 -19.93 2.57
N ASN A 368 -58.07 -20.30 2.46
CA ASN A 368 -57.31 -21.02 3.47
C ASN A 368 -56.20 -20.12 4.03
N ARG A 369 -56.50 -19.43 5.13
CA ARG A 369 -55.57 -18.45 5.73
C ARG A 369 -54.18 -19.03 5.99
N PRO A 370 -54.01 -20.18 6.69
CA PRO A 370 -52.69 -20.79 6.89
C PRO A 370 -51.92 -21.01 5.59
N LEU A 371 -52.58 -21.57 4.57
CA LEU A 371 -51.94 -21.85 3.29
C LEU A 371 -51.52 -20.56 2.58
N ILE A 372 -52.40 -19.55 2.52
CA ILE A 372 -52.12 -18.24 1.91
C ILE A 372 -50.91 -17.57 2.59
N PHE A 373 -50.91 -17.48 3.92
CA PHE A 373 -49.83 -16.83 4.64
C PHE A 373 -48.51 -17.61 4.54
N SER A 374 -48.53 -18.94 4.54
CA SER A 374 -47.32 -19.74 4.36
C SER A 374 -46.67 -19.51 2.99
N GLN A 375 -47.47 -19.36 1.93
CA GLN A 375 -46.98 -19.13 0.58
C GLN A 375 -46.47 -17.69 0.43
N LEU A 376 -47.17 -16.71 1.00
CA LEU A 376 -46.68 -15.33 1.09
C LEU A 376 -45.36 -15.23 1.84
N GLU A 377 -45.21 -15.93 2.96
CA GLU A 377 -43.97 -15.95 3.75
C GLU A 377 -42.80 -16.48 2.93
N VAL A 378 -42.98 -17.58 2.18
CA VAL A 378 -41.96 -18.13 1.29
C VAL A 378 -41.53 -17.10 0.25
N LEU A 379 -42.48 -16.45 -0.43
CA LEU A 379 -42.18 -15.42 -1.43
C LEU A 379 -41.42 -14.24 -0.84
N VAL A 380 -41.89 -13.70 0.30
CA VAL A 380 -41.25 -12.57 0.99
C VAL A 380 -39.82 -12.93 1.39
N LYS A 381 -39.60 -14.15 1.90
CA LYS A 381 -38.27 -14.62 2.28
C LYS A 381 -37.34 -14.73 1.08
N MET A 382 -37.80 -15.33 -0.01
CA MET A 382 -37.02 -15.47 -1.25
C MET A 382 -36.61 -14.11 -1.83
N LEU A 383 -37.53 -13.13 -1.82
CA LEU A 383 -37.23 -11.75 -2.23
C LEU A 383 -36.21 -11.09 -1.32
N SER A 384 -36.38 -11.21 0.00
CA SER A 384 -35.44 -10.64 0.97
C SER A 384 -34.04 -11.24 0.81
N ASP A 385 -33.93 -12.55 0.65
CA ASP A 385 -32.67 -13.26 0.43
C ASP A 385 -32.00 -12.83 -0.88
N ALA A 386 -32.77 -12.65 -1.95
CA ALA A 386 -32.29 -12.11 -3.23
C ALA A 386 -31.72 -10.69 -3.07
N PHE A 387 -32.47 -9.76 -2.47
CA PHE A 387 -31.99 -8.38 -2.26
C PHE A 387 -30.79 -8.31 -1.32
N ASN A 388 -30.75 -9.15 -0.28
CA ASN A 388 -29.60 -9.24 0.62
C ASN A 388 -28.35 -9.75 -0.11
N SER A 389 -28.49 -10.65 -1.09
CA SER A 389 -27.38 -11.14 -1.90
C SER A 389 -26.81 -10.04 -2.79
N ILE A 390 -27.68 -9.25 -3.43
CA ILE A 390 -27.27 -8.04 -4.19
C ILE A 390 -26.53 -7.06 -3.27
N ARG A 391 -27.10 -6.75 -2.09
CA ARG A 391 -26.49 -5.82 -1.13
C ARG A 391 -25.08 -6.27 -0.73
N ARG A 392 -24.91 -7.55 -0.39
CA ARG A 392 -23.60 -8.12 -0.02
C ARG A 392 -22.59 -8.03 -1.16
N TYR A 393 -23.02 -8.24 -2.40
CA TYR A 393 -22.15 -8.11 -3.56
C TYR A 393 -21.70 -6.66 -3.77
N VAL A 394 -22.64 -5.70 -3.72
CA VAL A 394 -22.30 -4.28 -3.95
C VAL A 394 -21.48 -3.65 -2.81
N ASP A 395 -21.49 -4.25 -1.62
CA ASP A 395 -20.68 -3.85 -0.47
C ASP A 395 -19.20 -4.30 -0.54
N GLN A 396 -18.83 -5.10 -1.55
CA GLN A 396 -17.44 -5.53 -1.76
C GLN A 396 -16.54 -4.36 -2.19
N LEU A 397 -15.29 -4.36 -1.74
CA LEU A 397 -14.31 -3.34 -2.07
C LEU A 397 -14.01 -3.28 -3.58
N GLU A 398 -14.09 -4.40 -4.30
CA GLU A 398 -13.94 -4.43 -5.75
C GLU A 398 -14.97 -3.51 -6.44
N ILE A 399 -16.24 -3.65 -6.05
CA ILE A 399 -17.33 -2.85 -6.62
C ILE A 399 -17.14 -1.38 -6.26
N ALA A 400 -16.83 -1.11 -4.99
CA ALA A 400 -16.55 0.24 -4.52
C ALA A 400 -15.38 0.90 -5.29
N PHE A 401 -14.31 0.14 -5.54
CA PHE A 401 -13.15 0.60 -6.28
C PHE A 401 -13.45 0.82 -7.77
N ARG A 402 -14.24 -0.05 -8.41
CA ARG A 402 -14.69 0.15 -9.78
C ARG A 402 -15.61 1.35 -9.94
N ILE A 403 -16.45 1.66 -8.94
CA ILE A 403 -17.21 2.93 -8.93
C ILE A 403 -16.24 4.11 -8.93
N LYS A 404 -15.23 4.09 -8.05
CA LYS A 404 -14.18 5.13 -8.01
C LYS A 404 -13.50 5.33 -9.37
N THR A 405 -13.07 4.26 -10.04
CA THR A 405 -12.30 4.36 -11.29
C THR A 405 -13.19 4.62 -12.50
N ASP A 406 -14.29 3.88 -12.65
CA ASP A 406 -15.04 3.82 -13.91
C ASP A 406 -16.20 4.83 -13.94
N VAL A 407 -16.77 5.15 -12.78
CA VAL A 407 -17.87 6.13 -12.64
C VAL A 407 -17.31 7.52 -12.36
N PHE A 408 -16.44 7.67 -11.35
CA PHE A 408 -15.87 8.97 -11.01
C PHE A 408 -14.62 9.34 -11.83
N GLY A 409 -14.01 8.39 -12.54
CA GLY A 409 -12.82 8.64 -13.36
C GLY A 409 -11.54 8.85 -12.55
N PHE A 410 -11.53 8.46 -11.27
CA PHE A 410 -10.36 8.65 -10.41
C PHE A 410 -9.34 7.54 -10.63
N ALA A 411 -8.36 7.82 -11.50
CA ALA A 411 -7.27 6.91 -11.78
C ALA A 411 -6.41 6.65 -10.52
N PRO A 412 -5.92 5.41 -10.32
CA PRO A 412 -4.94 5.12 -9.28
C PRO A 412 -3.69 5.98 -9.46
N GLN A 413 -3.25 6.61 -8.38
CA GLN A 413 -1.99 7.35 -8.36
C GLN A 413 -1.03 6.68 -7.40
N SER A 414 0.17 6.37 -7.89
CA SER A 414 1.25 5.75 -7.14
C SER A 414 2.59 6.40 -7.49
N LEU A 415 3.58 6.12 -6.66
CA LEU A 415 4.97 6.54 -6.83
C LEU A 415 5.82 5.34 -7.20
N SER A 416 6.82 5.55 -8.06
CA SER A 416 7.92 4.60 -8.17
C SER A 416 8.82 4.78 -6.95
N HIS A 417 9.44 3.70 -6.47
CA HIS A 417 10.47 3.76 -5.43
C HIS A 417 11.59 4.78 -5.72
N ARG A 418 11.80 5.17 -6.99
CA ARG A 418 12.82 6.16 -7.40
C ARG A 418 12.28 7.57 -7.63
N THR A 419 10.99 7.82 -7.43
CA THR A 419 10.39 9.13 -7.69
C THR A 419 10.99 10.18 -6.73
N ASP A 420 11.43 11.31 -7.28
CA ASP A 420 12.08 12.42 -6.56
C ASP A 420 11.07 13.25 -5.76
N ILE A 421 11.52 13.85 -4.65
CA ILE A 421 10.70 14.66 -3.75
C ILE A 421 9.85 15.73 -4.44
N GLU A 422 10.34 16.40 -5.48
CA GLU A 422 9.55 17.45 -6.16
C GLU A 422 8.40 16.85 -6.97
N GLU A 423 8.62 15.69 -7.59
CA GLU A 423 7.55 14.93 -8.24
C GLU A 423 6.55 14.37 -7.22
N ILE A 424 7.03 13.90 -6.06
CA ILE A 424 6.17 13.45 -4.95
C ILE A 424 5.25 14.60 -4.50
N ARG A 425 5.82 15.79 -4.26
CA ARG A 425 5.08 17.00 -3.86
C ARG A 425 4.07 17.45 -4.92
N SER A 426 4.39 17.28 -6.20
CA SER A 426 3.45 17.56 -7.28
C SER A 426 2.29 16.56 -7.32
N LYS A 427 2.57 15.26 -7.16
CA LYS A 427 1.57 14.18 -7.22
C LYS A 427 0.67 14.07 -5.99
N ILE A 428 1.17 14.40 -4.79
CA ILE A 428 0.41 14.20 -3.54
C ILE A 428 -0.89 15.01 -3.55
N GLY A 429 -0.88 16.22 -4.13
CA GLY A 429 -2.06 17.06 -4.29
C GLY A 429 -2.91 17.15 -3.01
N ASN A 430 -4.19 16.73 -3.13
CA ASN A 430 -5.14 16.68 -2.01
C ASN A 430 -5.23 15.30 -1.34
N TYR A 431 -4.40 14.34 -1.75
CA TYR A 431 -4.41 13.00 -1.16
C TYR A 431 -3.71 13.00 0.20
N SER A 432 -4.21 12.17 1.12
CA SER A 432 -3.62 11.99 2.44
C SER A 432 -2.31 11.18 2.42
N TYR A 433 -2.13 10.34 1.40
CA TYR A 433 -0.94 9.55 1.15
C TYR A 433 -0.84 9.14 -0.32
N LEU A 434 0.35 8.70 -0.73
CA LEU A 434 0.61 7.99 -1.98
C LEU A 434 1.33 6.67 -1.71
N THR A 435 0.91 5.60 -2.38
CA THR A 435 1.58 4.31 -2.31
C THR A 435 2.84 4.29 -3.17
N VAL A 436 3.92 3.77 -2.58
CA VAL A 436 5.22 3.56 -3.24
C VAL A 436 5.30 2.13 -3.75
N ASN A 437 5.51 2.00 -5.05
CA ASN A 437 5.59 0.73 -5.75
C ASN A 437 7.00 0.46 -6.26
N GLN A 438 7.39 -0.81 -6.19
CA GLN A 438 8.52 -1.36 -6.91
C GLN A 438 7.99 -2.23 -8.05
N VAL A 439 8.60 -2.08 -9.23
CA VAL A 439 8.23 -2.87 -10.40
C VAL A 439 9.02 -4.19 -10.35
N ASP A 440 8.33 -5.32 -10.51
CA ASP A 440 8.97 -6.62 -10.64
C ASP A 440 9.52 -6.84 -12.07
N LEU A 441 10.10 -8.02 -12.31
CA LEU A 441 10.68 -8.37 -13.62
C LEU A 441 9.62 -8.47 -14.74
N GLU A 442 8.35 -8.69 -14.39
CA GLU A 442 7.23 -8.78 -15.33
C GLU A 442 6.56 -7.43 -15.59
N GLY A 443 7.05 -6.35 -14.97
CA GLY A 443 6.45 -5.02 -15.09
C GLY A 443 5.27 -4.78 -14.13
N LYS A 444 4.97 -5.71 -13.23
CA LYS A 444 3.88 -5.59 -12.26
C LYS A 444 4.34 -4.79 -11.04
N GLN A 445 3.42 -4.03 -10.47
CA GLN A 445 3.70 -3.12 -9.36
C GLN A 445 3.46 -3.82 -8.02
N VAL A 446 4.48 -3.86 -7.17
CA VAL A 446 4.39 -4.37 -5.80
C VAL A 446 4.46 -3.20 -4.82
N PRO A 447 3.48 -3.03 -3.92
CA PRO A 447 3.49 -1.93 -2.97
C PRO A 447 4.43 -2.22 -1.80
N ILE A 448 5.41 -1.34 -1.61
CA ILE A 448 6.52 -1.47 -0.65
C ILE A 448 6.50 -0.40 0.45
N GLY A 449 5.53 0.51 0.45
CA GLY A 449 5.38 1.54 1.48
C GLY A 449 4.42 2.63 1.07
N VAL A 450 4.22 3.61 1.94
CA VAL A 450 3.43 4.80 1.67
C VAL A 450 4.18 6.07 2.08
N VAL A 451 3.93 7.17 1.38
CA VAL A 451 4.37 8.51 1.78
C VAL A 451 3.14 9.30 2.20
N HIS A 452 3.09 9.73 3.46
CA HIS A 452 1.99 10.54 3.97
C HIS A 452 2.19 12.02 3.63
N ALA A 453 1.09 12.70 3.27
CA ALA A 453 1.09 14.13 3.01
C ALA A 453 1.53 14.96 4.22
N ALA A 454 1.27 14.47 5.45
CA ALA A 454 1.70 15.12 6.68
C ALA A 454 3.22 15.15 6.84
N ASP A 455 3.92 14.12 6.36
CA ASP A 455 5.38 14.05 6.47
C ASP A 455 6.06 15.00 5.47
N LEU A 456 5.50 15.17 4.28
CA LEU A 456 5.99 16.11 3.26
C LEU A 456 5.89 17.58 3.65
N LYS A 457 5.02 17.91 4.62
CA LYS A 457 4.81 19.27 5.13
C LYS A 457 5.81 19.67 6.21
N LYS A 458 6.65 18.75 6.69
CA LYS A 458 7.71 19.08 7.66
C LYS A 458 8.79 19.91 6.96
N ASP A 459 9.34 20.89 7.68
CA ASP A 459 10.42 21.72 7.16
C ASP A 459 11.69 20.90 6.90
N ILE A 460 11.97 19.94 7.78
CA ILE A 460 13.12 19.04 7.69
C ILE A 460 12.64 17.62 7.39
N LEU A 461 13.16 17.05 6.30
CA LEU A 461 12.83 15.71 5.79
C LEU A 461 14.00 14.72 5.88
N GLY A 462 15.17 15.21 6.27
CA GLY A 462 16.37 14.39 6.44
C GLY A 462 17.52 15.24 6.98
N THR A 463 18.68 14.62 7.16
CA THR A 463 19.82 15.27 7.81
C THR A 463 21.13 14.98 7.09
N VAL A 464 22.16 15.79 7.35
CA VAL A 464 23.49 15.67 6.76
C VAL A 464 24.57 15.87 7.81
N SER A 465 25.61 15.03 7.77
CA SER A 465 26.87 15.24 8.47
C SER A 465 27.97 15.57 7.48
N LEU A 466 28.57 16.76 7.57
CA LEU A 466 29.68 17.16 6.70
C LEU A 466 31.01 16.73 7.32
N ARG A 467 31.89 16.20 6.47
CA ARG A 467 33.23 15.76 6.82
C ARG A 467 34.24 16.46 5.94
N ASP A 468 35.31 16.93 6.56
CA ASP A 468 36.38 17.65 5.89
C ASP A 468 35.88 18.85 5.05
N PHE A 469 36.55 19.21 3.94
CA PHE A 469 36.26 20.35 3.05
C PHE A 469 34.81 20.50 2.54
N CYS A 470 33.94 19.50 2.71
CA CYS A 470 32.55 19.55 2.25
C CYS A 470 31.75 20.73 2.83
N ASN A 471 31.08 21.50 1.97
CA ASN A 471 30.17 22.57 2.39
C ASN A 471 28.78 22.45 1.73
N ARG A 472 27.87 23.35 2.12
CA ARG A 472 26.47 23.29 1.72
C ARG A 472 26.30 23.59 0.22
N GLU A 473 27.02 24.60 -0.27
CA GLU A 473 26.97 25.04 -1.66
C GLU A 473 27.51 23.98 -2.61
N GLU A 474 28.66 23.40 -2.26
CA GLU A 474 29.33 22.39 -3.07
C GLU A 474 28.44 21.16 -3.28
N MET A 475 27.91 20.59 -2.19
CA MET A 475 27.07 19.39 -2.24
C MET A 475 25.62 19.65 -2.67
N LYS A 476 25.30 20.92 -2.98
CA LYS A 476 23.96 21.39 -3.35
C LYS A 476 22.89 20.91 -2.37
N ILE A 477 23.16 21.08 -1.06
CA ILE A 477 22.30 20.52 -0.02
C ILE A 477 21.00 21.35 0.07
N PRO A 478 19.85 20.77 -0.27
CA PRO A 478 18.56 21.45 -0.26
C PRO A 478 18.15 21.91 1.15
N SER A 479 17.21 22.86 1.23
CA SER A 479 16.76 23.44 2.50
C SER A 479 16.07 22.45 3.43
N TYR A 480 15.42 21.43 2.87
CA TYR A 480 14.74 20.37 3.62
C TYR A 480 15.69 19.34 4.24
N LEU A 481 16.99 19.45 4.00
CA LEU A 481 18.02 18.67 4.69
C LEU A 481 18.75 19.55 5.71
N GLN A 482 18.72 19.12 6.98
CA GLN A 482 19.39 19.84 8.06
C GLN A 482 20.83 19.35 8.23
N VAL A 483 21.80 20.27 8.26
CA VAL A 483 23.18 19.95 8.61
C VAL A 483 23.28 19.86 10.13
N ILE A 484 23.53 18.66 10.66
CA ILE A 484 23.51 18.39 12.11
C ILE A 484 24.89 18.14 12.71
N SER A 485 25.89 17.91 11.88
CA SER A 485 27.27 17.68 12.31
C SER A 485 28.23 18.21 11.26
N VAL A 486 29.30 18.89 11.69
CA VAL A 486 30.41 19.26 10.83
C VAL A 486 31.72 18.96 11.55
N ILE A 487 32.59 18.18 10.92
CA ILE A 487 33.96 17.94 11.40
C ILE A 487 34.90 18.35 10.27
N GLY A 488 35.85 19.23 10.54
CA GLY A 488 36.85 19.67 9.58
C GLY A 488 37.96 20.48 10.26
N HIS A 489 39.17 20.41 9.73
CA HIS A 489 40.36 21.06 10.29
C HIS A 489 40.69 22.41 9.61
N HIS A 490 39.91 22.81 8.61
CA HIS A 490 40.14 24.01 7.78
C HIS A 490 38.96 25.00 7.70
N LYS A 491 37.86 24.79 8.43
CA LYS A 491 36.66 25.65 8.30
C LYS A 491 36.76 26.89 9.19
N SER A 492 36.77 28.06 8.56
CA SER A 492 36.83 29.38 9.20
C SER A 492 35.46 29.96 9.58
N ALA A 493 34.35 29.44 9.02
CA ALA A 493 32.98 29.83 9.37
C ALA A 493 32.00 28.65 9.19
N LEU A 494 31.03 28.50 10.10
CA LEU A 494 30.01 27.45 10.11
C LEU A 494 28.65 28.04 10.46
N HIS A 495 27.63 27.76 9.64
CA HIS A 495 26.23 28.04 9.95
C HIS A 495 25.55 26.73 10.38
N THR A 496 25.42 26.53 11.70
CA THR A 496 24.78 25.35 12.31
C THR A 496 23.69 25.79 13.29
N ASP A 497 22.59 25.04 13.35
CA ASP A 497 21.51 25.29 14.33
C ASP A 497 21.86 24.77 15.74
N THR A 498 22.93 23.99 15.85
CA THR A 498 23.48 23.48 17.11
C THR A 498 24.76 24.23 17.49
N PRO A 499 25.03 24.45 18.79
CA PRO A 499 26.27 25.07 19.24
C PRO A 499 27.49 24.25 18.78
N PRO A 500 28.49 24.87 18.14
CA PRO A 500 29.71 24.16 17.75
C PRO A 500 30.46 23.70 18.99
N THR A 501 30.92 22.44 18.98
CA THR A 501 31.81 21.90 20.01
C THR A 501 33.20 21.73 19.40
N ALA A 502 34.20 22.42 19.93
CA ALA A 502 35.59 22.19 19.58
C ALA A 502 36.21 21.23 20.61
N VAL A 503 36.64 20.07 20.15
CA VAL A 503 37.50 19.17 20.93
C VAL A 503 38.93 19.52 20.53
N ILE A 504 39.67 20.15 21.44
CA ILE A 504 41.07 20.56 21.26
C ILE A 504 41.97 19.49 21.87
#